data_AF-A0A2G2WRB3-F1
#
_entry.id   AF-A0A2G2WRB3-F1
#
_cell.length_a   1.000
_cell.length_b   1.000
_cell.length_c   1.000
_cell.angle_alpha   90.00
_cell.angle_beta   90.00
_cell.angle_gamma   90.00
#
_symmetry.space_group_name_H-M   'P 1'
#
loop_
_entity.id
_entity.type
_entity.pdbx_description
1 polymer ?
#
loop_
_entity_poly.entity_id
_entity_poly.type
_entity_poly.pdbx_seq_one_letter_code
_entity_poly.pdbx_strand_id
1 'polypeptide(L)'
;MERQMSFGGGERKRGKDSPGKRGDSLLHLAARAENLGKVKEIFLKFEEKGIKDLLCQQNQEGETALYVAAENGNSLVVFEFLKHLDLKTASIVVNNGKNEKMEILLGENGKRFCVSRAALSKMGTPKLGYLVEIVDECVVLICLNVVLGLSSVLTEIDDWSRLSPIVMEQYQEALSCMYYLLQQFPLKFFGVDSNVLERILFTFLSILKSESFSRDCLVAVGVTFCVALQVCLSPEDLELFIMEEIFNENFIVCPKFAFADVVEKISFKGNLIDELSNFSSLSRLCLVRGILIVVSRIVLHIGFVVSNDNFGSVMDSGDSRKSIKNDPL
;
A
#
# COMPACT_ATOMS: atom_id res chain seq x y z
N MET A 1 -6.28 46.29 -7.86
CA MET A 1 -4.99 45.82 -8.39
C MET A 1 -4.07 45.59 -7.20
N GLU A 2 -3.96 44.37 -6.70
CA GLU A 2 -2.88 43.95 -5.81
C GLU A 2 -2.46 42.52 -6.20
N ARG A 3 -1.15 42.31 -6.26
CA ARG A 3 -0.48 41.20 -6.95
C ARG A 3 -0.43 39.94 -6.09
N GLN A 4 -0.50 38.81 -6.79
CA GLN A 4 -0.24 37.45 -6.30
C GLN A 4 1.12 37.33 -5.60
N MET A 5 1.16 36.51 -4.56
CA MET A 5 2.38 35.88 -4.04
C MET A 5 2.16 34.36 -4.14
N SER A 6 2.64 33.75 -5.23
CA SER A 6 2.71 32.29 -5.36
C SER A 6 3.84 31.80 -4.46
N PHE A 7 3.52 31.02 -3.43
CA PHE A 7 4.52 30.23 -2.72
C PHE A 7 4.95 29.07 -3.63
N GLY A 8 6.07 29.28 -4.33
CA GLY A 8 6.72 28.25 -5.11
C GLY A 8 7.18 27.12 -4.20
N GLY A 9 6.61 25.93 -4.40
CA GLY A 9 7.10 24.69 -3.82
C GLY A 9 8.56 24.51 -4.22
N GLY A 10 9.43 24.41 -3.22
CA GLY A 10 10.84 24.12 -3.42
C GLY A 10 11.00 22.68 -3.87
N GLU A 11 10.84 22.42 -5.17
CA GLU A 11 11.58 21.36 -5.83
C GLU A 11 13.05 21.58 -5.47
N ARG A 12 13.59 20.77 -4.56
CA ARG A 12 15.04 20.67 -4.42
C ARG A 12 15.56 20.03 -5.69
N LYS A 13 15.77 20.85 -6.73
CA LYS A 13 16.68 20.56 -7.83
C LYS A 13 18.07 20.45 -7.20
N ARG A 14 18.39 19.25 -6.70
CA ARG A 14 19.76 18.88 -6.36
C ARG A 14 20.57 19.08 -7.64
N GLY A 15 21.68 19.80 -7.50
CA GLY A 15 22.46 20.30 -8.61
C GLY A 15 22.80 19.18 -9.60
N LYS A 16 22.93 19.56 -10.88
CA LYS A 16 23.56 18.74 -11.92
C LYS A 16 25.03 18.50 -11.52
N ASP A 17 25.26 17.65 -10.55
CA ASP A 17 26.60 17.14 -10.28
C ASP A 17 27.04 16.35 -11.50
N SER A 18 28.30 16.56 -11.91
CA SER A 18 28.86 15.86 -13.06
C SER A 18 28.80 14.34 -12.78
N PRO A 19 28.31 13.53 -13.74
CA PRO A 19 28.14 12.08 -13.56
C PRO A 19 29.39 11.34 -13.08
N GLY A 20 30.58 11.90 -13.29
CA GLY A 20 31.85 11.32 -12.83
C GLY A 20 32.14 11.44 -11.33
N LYS A 21 31.41 12.26 -10.56
CA LYS A 21 31.69 12.48 -9.12
C LYS A 21 30.95 11.52 -8.18
N ARG A 22 29.93 10.81 -8.66
CA ARG A 22 29.05 9.94 -7.87
C ARG A 22 29.50 8.48 -7.81
N GLY A 23 30.55 8.12 -8.57
CA GLY A 23 30.94 6.73 -8.77
C GLY A 23 29.90 5.91 -9.55
N ASP A 24 29.14 6.55 -10.44
CA ASP A 24 28.08 5.91 -11.23
C ASP A 24 28.67 4.80 -12.13
N SER A 25 28.15 3.58 -12.01
CA SER A 25 28.43 2.51 -12.98
C SER A 25 27.77 2.80 -14.34
N LEU A 26 28.13 2.02 -15.38
CA LEU A 26 27.49 2.14 -16.70
C LEU A 26 25.96 2.03 -16.63
N LEU A 27 25.43 1.22 -15.71
CA LEU A 27 24.00 1.06 -15.51
C LEU A 27 23.37 2.30 -14.85
N HIS A 28 24.04 2.92 -13.87
CA HIS A 28 23.58 4.17 -13.25
C HIS A 28 23.49 5.30 -14.27
N LEU A 29 24.50 5.44 -15.14
CA LEU A 29 24.50 6.47 -16.19
C LEU A 29 23.38 6.25 -17.21
N ALA A 30 23.14 4.99 -17.61
CA ALA A 30 22.04 4.65 -18.51
C ALA A 30 20.67 4.92 -17.86
N ALA A 31 20.53 4.57 -16.57
CA ALA A 31 19.35 4.83 -15.76
C ALA A 31 19.04 6.32 -15.62
N ARG A 32 20.07 7.15 -15.36
CA ARG A 32 19.94 8.61 -15.22
C ARG A 32 19.52 9.29 -16.52
N ALA A 33 19.99 8.77 -17.66
CA ALA A 33 19.75 9.34 -18.99
C ALA A 33 18.48 8.82 -19.69
N GLU A 34 17.63 8.03 -19.01
CA GLU A 34 16.46 7.33 -19.59
C GLU A 34 16.80 6.49 -20.84
N ASN A 35 18.04 5.99 -20.94
CA ASN A 35 18.48 5.26 -22.13
C ASN A 35 18.12 3.77 -22.01
N LEU A 36 16.83 3.46 -22.23
CA LEU A 36 16.30 2.10 -22.19
C LEU A 36 17.02 1.14 -23.14
N GLY A 37 17.43 1.61 -24.33
CA GLY A 37 18.17 0.79 -25.29
C GLY A 37 19.52 0.31 -24.73
N LYS A 38 20.26 1.22 -24.08
CA LYS A 38 21.54 0.90 -23.44
C LYS A 38 21.35 0.01 -22.21
N VAL A 39 20.29 0.20 -21.44
CA VAL A 39 19.94 -0.70 -20.32
C VAL A 39 19.76 -2.13 -20.83
N LYS A 40 18.97 -2.32 -21.89
CA LYS A 40 18.74 -3.64 -22.49
C LYS A 40 20.03 -4.24 -23.05
N GLU A 41 20.87 -3.44 -23.71
CA GLU A 41 22.19 -3.89 -24.20
C GLU A 41 23.09 -4.36 -23.06
N ILE A 42 23.08 -3.66 -21.91
CA ILE A 42 23.83 -4.07 -20.73
C ILE A 42 23.30 -5.42 -20.23
N PHE A 43 21.98 -5.58 -20.05
CA PHE A 43 21.39 -6.82 -19.55
C PHE A 43 21.64 -8.03 -20.47
N LEU A 44 21.68 -7.83 -21.79
CA LEU A 44 22.03 -8.90 -22.73
C LEU A 44 23.45 -9.47 -22.55
N LYS A 45 24.35 -8.74 -21.87
CA LYS A 45 25.73 -9.18 -21.61
C LYS A 45 25.86 -10.02 -20.32
N PHE A 46 24.79 -10.16 -19.54
CA PHE A 46 24.79 -10.87 -18.27
C PHE A 46 23.75 -11.99 -18.24
N GLU A 47 24.04 -13.05 -17.51
CA GLU A 47 23.03 -14.04 -17.12
C GLU A 47 22.07 -13.45 -16.07
N GLU A 48 20.86 -14.00 -15.92
CA GLU A 48 19.81 -13.50 -15.02
C GLU A 48 20.30 -13.30 -13.57
N LYS A 49 21.12 -14.22 -13.07
CA LYS A 49 21.74 -14.11 -11.72
C LYS A 49 22.70 -12.92 -11.63
N GLY A 50 23.45 -12.65 -12.70
CA GLY A 50 24.35 -11.50 -12.80
C GLY A 50 23.62 -10.17 -12.89
N ILE A 51 22.43 -10.14 -13.50
CA ILE A 51 21.58 -8.93 -13.56
C ILE A 51 21.14 -8.50 -12.16
N LYS A 52 20.74 -9.46 -11.30
CA LYS A 52 20.35 -9.15 -9.91
C LYS A 52 21.49 -8.54 -9.11
N ASP A 53 22.68 -9.12 -9.18
CA ASP A 53 23.85 -8.58 -8.47
C ASP A 53 24.24 -7.20 -9.02
N LEU A 54 24.09 -6.97 -10.33
CA LEU A 54 24.31 -5.67 -10.96
C LEU A 54 23.30 -4.60 -10.47
N LEU A 55 22.03 -4.96 -10.30
CA LEU A 55 20.99 -4.07 -9.78
C LEU A 55 21.24 -3.68 -8.32
N CYS A 56 21.80 -4.59 -7.52
CA CYS A 56 22.15 -4.35 -6.12
C CYS A 56 23.41 -3.48 -5.94
N GLN A 57 24.19 -3.24 -7.00
CA GLN A 57 25.39 -2.40 -6.90
C GLN A 57 25.02 -0.96 -6.57
N GLN A 58 25.71 -0.42 -5.57
CA GLN A 58 25.61 0.97 -5.17
C GLN A 58 26.78 1.79 -5.70
N ASN A 59 26.51 3.04 -6.08
CA ASN A 59 27.54 4.03 -6.36
C ASN A 59 28.16 4.59 -5.06
N GLN A 60 29.05 5.58 -5.15
CA GLN A 60 29.71 6.19 -3.97
C GLN A 60 28.73 6.95 -3.06
N GLU A 61 27.53 7.27 -3.54
CA GLU A 61 26.44 7.87 -2.77
C GLU A 61 25.45 6.83 -2.21
N GLY A 62 25.77 5.54 -2.29
CA GLY A 62 24.89 4.46 -1.86
C GLY A 62 23.63 4.32 -2.73
N GLU A 63 23.60 4.90 -3.94
CA GLU A 63 22.46 4.84 -4.86
C GLU A 63 22.57 3.58 -5.70
N THR A 64 21.47 2.84 -5.86
CA THR A 64 21.35 1.79 -6.87
C THR A 64 20.90 2.39 -8.21
N ALA A 65 21.12 1.68 -9.31
CA ALA A 65 20.63 2.12 -10.61
C ALA A 65 19.09 2.26 -10.64
N LEU A 66 18.39 1.40 -9.89
CA LEU A 66 16.94 1.47 -9.72
C LEU A 66 16.50 2.76 -9.04
N TYR A 67 17.15 3.13 -7.94
CA TYR A 67 16.88 4.40 -7.28
C TYR A 67 17.13 5.58 -8.22
N VAL A 68 18.27 5.59 -8.94
CA VAL A 68 18.58 6.68 -9.88
C VAL A 68 17.52 6.80 -10.97
N ALA A 69 17.07 5.69 -11.56
CA ALA A 69 15.99 5.73 -12.54
C ALA A 69 14.69 6.31 -11.94
N ALA A 70 14.30 5.83 -10.75
CA ALA A 70 13.08 6.23 -10.08
C ALA A 70 13.08 7.70 -9.65
N GLU A 71 14.19 8.19 -9.09
CA GLU A 71 14.35 9.58 -8.65
C GLU A 71 14.32 10.57 -9.81
N ASN A 72 14.79 10.16 -11.00
CA ASN A 72 14.69 10.98 -12.21
C ASN A 72 13.35 10.85 -12.95
N GLY A 73 12.40 10.05 -12.46
CA GLY A 73 11.11 9.83 -13.12
C GLY A 73 11.19 8.94 -14.37
N ASN A 74 12.30 8.23 -14.57
CA ASN A 74 12.57 7.36 -15.72
C ASN A 74 11.85 6.01 -15.58
N SER A 75 10.54 6.08 -15.39
CA SER A 75 9.59 4.98 -15.17
C SER A 75 9.76 3.78 -16.12
N LEU A 76 10.01 3.97 -17.42
CA LEU A 76 10.22 2.85 -18.35
C LEU A 76 11.45 2.03 -17.99
N VAL A 77 12.51 2.69 -17.53
CA VAL A 77 13.72 2.02 -17.03
C VAL A 77 13.44 1.36 -15.68
N VAL A 78 12.68 2.01 -14.79
CA VAL A 78 12.25 1.41 -13.51
C VAL A 78 11.52 0.09 -13.76
N PHE A 79 10.54 0.09 -14.66
CA PHE A 79 9.79 -1.12 -14.99
C PHE A 79 10.65 -2.19 -15.66
N GLU A 80 11.56 -1.81 -16.55
CA GLU A 80 12.51 -2.77 -17.12
C GLU A 80 13.36 -3.43 -16.01
N PHE A 81 13.84 -2.67 -15.03
CA PHE A 81 14.58 -3.22 -13.90
C PHE A 81 13.73 -4.15 -13.02
N LEU A 82 12.48 -3.78 -12.75
CA LEU A 82 11.56 -4.60 -11.95
C LEU A 82 11.27 -5.96 -12.61
N LYS A 83 11.22 -6.06 -13.94
CA LYS A 83 11.02 -7.33 -14.66
C LYS A 83 12.11 -8.36 -14.40
N HIS A 84 13.34 -7.92 -14.12
CA HIS A 84 14.47 -8.82 -13.81
C HIS A 84 14.59 -9.11 -12.30
N LEU A 85 13.74 -8.51 -11.47
CA LEU A 85 13.61 -8.83 -10.06
C LEU A 85 12.55 -9.92 -9.88
N ASP A 86 13.02 -11.15 -9.71
CA ASP A 86 12.17 -12.33 -9.55
C ASP A 86 11.18 -12.21 -8.36
N LEU A 87 9.90 -12.39 -8.67
CA LEU A 87 8.79 -12.44 -7.71
C LEU A 87 8.97 -13.54 -6.65
N LYS A 88 9.53 -14.70 -7.02
CA LYS A 88 9.77 -15.79 -6.06
C LYS A 88 10.82 -15.39 -5.03
N THR A 89 11.84 -14.65 -5.46
CA THR A 89 12.80 -14.05 -4.52
C THR A 89 12.06 -13.07 -3.60
N ALA A 90 11.24 -12.15 -4.12
CA ALA A 90 10.48 -11.18 -3.32
C ALA A 90 9.51 -11.80 -2.30
N SER A 91 8.85 -12.91 -2.63
CA SER A 91 7.95 -13.64 -1.73
C SER A 91 8.70 -14.49 -0.69
N ILE A 92 9.83 -15.13 -1.04
CA ILE A 92 10.65 -15.91 -0.10
C ILE A 92 11.41 -14.98 0.88
N VAL A 93 11.80 -13.78 0.42
CA VAL A 93 12.61 -12.79 1.14
C VAL A 93 12.03 -12.37 2.49
N VAL A 94 10.72 -12.39 2.65
CA VAL A 94 10.05 -11.68 3.76
C VAL A 94 9.62 -12.59 4.92
N ASN A 95 9.60 -13.91 4.74
CA ASN A 95 9.25 -14.85 5.82
C ASN A 95 10.41 -15.10 6.80
N ASN A 96 11.66 -14.81 6.43
CA ASN A 96 12.85 -15.19 7.21
C ASN A 96 13.74 -14.02 7.67
N GLY A 97 13.27 -12.77 7.55
CA GLY A 97 13.94 -11.60 8.13
C GLY A 97 15.37 -11.31 7.67
N LYS A 98 15.85 -11.90 6.56
CA LYS A 98 17.24 -11.73 6.11
C LYS A 98 17.38 -11.84 4.60
N ASN A 99 16.96 -10.80 3.88
CA ASN A 99 17.56 -10.53 2.57
C ASN A 99 17.75 -9.02 2.39
N GLU A 100 18.78 -8.52 3.09
CA GLU A 100 19.31 -7.15 3.04
C GLU A 100 19.36 -6.60 1.60
N LYS A 101 19.66 -7.42 0.60
CA LYS A 101 19.70 -7.03 -0.83
C LYS A 101 18.37 -6.48 -1.38
N MET A 102 17.23 -7.07 -1.01
CA MET A 102 15.93 -6.64 -1.54
C MET A 102 15.45 -5.37 -0.83
N GLU A 103 15.75 -5.25 0.45
CA GLU A 103 15.56 -4.00 1.20
C GLU A 103 16.46 -2.90 0.62
N ILE A 104 17.73 -3.17 0.32
CA ILE A 104 18.61 -2.21 -0.38
C ILE A 104 18.01 -1.74 -1.72
N LEU A 105 17.41 -2.65 -2.50
CA LEU A 105 16.81 -2.31 -3.81
C LEU A 105 15.51 -1.52 -3.69
N LEU A 106 14.65 -1.91 -2.75
CA LEU A 106 13.28 -1.39 -2.62
C LEU A 106 13.10 -0.42 -1.45
N GLY A 107 14.12 -0.16 -0.64
CA GLY A 107 14.04 0.77 0.46
C GLY A 107 15.11 0.57 1.53
N GLU A 108 16.19 1.36 1.47
CA GLU A 108 16.91 1.88 2.63
C GLU A 108 17.78 3.11 2.28
N ASN A 109 18.21 3.86 3.30
CA ASN A 109 19.03 5.10 3.24
C ASN A 109 18.38 6.37 2.67
N GLY A 110 17.14 6.68 3.08
CA GLY A 110 16.48 7.96 2.72
C GLY A 110 15.94 8.01 1.29
N LYS A 111 15.81 6.84 0.66
CA LYS A 111 15.45 6.63 -0.76
C LYS A 111 14.10 5.93 -0.92
N ARG A 112 13.20 6.12 0.07
CA ARG A 112 11.89 5.47 0.19
C ARG A 112 10.93 5.92 -0.90
N PHE A 113 9.95 5.07 -1.22
CA PHE A 113 8.84 5.36 -2.13
C PHE A 113 9.22 5.79 -3.56
N CYS A 114 10.50 5.69 -3.95
CA CYS A 114 10.93 6.12 -5.27
C CYS A 114 10.27 5.29 -6.38
N VAL A 115 10.23 3.96 -6.22
CA VAL A 115 9.59 3.03 -7.17
C VAL A 115 8.08 3.26 -7.21
N SER A 116 7.42 3.35 -6.04
CA SER A 116 5.97 3.57 -5.97
C SER A 116 5.55 4.92 -6.55
N ARG A 117 6.35 5.97 -6.36
CA ARG A 117 6.13 7.30 -6.97
C ARG A 117 6.32 7.27 -8.49
N ALA A 118 7.36 6.58 -8.97
CA ALA A 118 7.57 6.38 -10.41
C ALA A 118 6.39 5.61 -11.04
N ALA A 119 5.90 4.55 -10.38
CA ALA A 119 4.72 3.82 -10.81
C ALA A 119 3.46 4.70 -10.80
N LEU A 120 3.21 5.43 -9.72
CA LEU A 120 2.05 6.31 -9.57
C LEU A 120 1.99 7.39 -10.65
N SER A 121 3.14 7.97 -11.02
CA SER A 121 3.24 8.95 -12.13
C SER A 121 2.75 8.42 -13.48
N LYS A 122 2.74 7.09 -13.63
CA LYS A 122 2.34 6.38 -14.83
C LYS A 122 0.91 5.87 -14.77
N MET A 123 0.47 5.41 -13.60
CA MET A 123 -0.91 4.96 -13.38
C MET A 123 -1.95 6.09 -13.56
N GLY A 124 -1.57 7.36 -13.34
CA GLY A 124 -2.42 8.52 -13.59
C GLY A 124 -2.59 8.92 -15.07
N THR A 125 -1.92 8.25 -16.01
CA THR A 125 -2.00 8.60 -17.44
C THR A 125 -3.06 7.74 -18.16
N PRO A 126 -4.13 8.33 -18.73
CA PRO A 126 -5.25 7.58 -19.34
C PRO A 126 -4.91 6.90 -20.67
N LYS A 127 -3.65 6.97 -21.13
CA LYS A 127 -3.23 6.53 -22.46
C LYS A 127 -2.03 5.60 -22.36
N LEU A 128 -2.30 4.30 -22.19
CA LEU A 128 -1.64 3.15 -22.85
C LEU A 128 -1.97 1.87 -22.08
N GLY A 129 -2.74 0.95 -22.68
CA GLY A 129 -2.95 -0.40 -22.11
C GLY A 129 -1.64 -1.16 -21.84
N TYR A 130 -0.62 -0.93 -22.66
CA TYR A 130 0.74 -1.49 -22.47
C TYR A 130 1.37 -1.15 -21.11
N LEU A 131 1.07 0.03 -20.56
CA LEU A 131 1.64 0.44 -19.28
C LEU A 131 0.95 -0.30 -18.12
N VAL A 132 -0.34 -0.60 -18.27
CA VAL A 132 -1.11 -1.41 -17.32
C VAL A 132 -0.56 -2.83 -17.29
N GLU A 133 -0.25 -3.42 -18.44
CA GLU A 133 0.39 -4.74 -18.53
C GLU A 133 1.77 -4.77 -17.83
N ILE A 134 2.58 -3.74 -18.04
CA ILE A 134 3.87 -3.62 -17.36
C ILE A 134 3.69 -3.50 -15.84
N VAL A 135 2.75 -2.66 -15.39
CA VAL A 135 2.47 -2.50 -13.96
C VAL A 135 1.99 -3.84 -13.40
N ASP A 136 1.10 -4.55 -14.09
CA ASP A 136 0.56 -5.86 -13.70
C ASP A 136 1.66 -6.91 -13.42
N GLU A 137 2.72 -6.93 -14.23
CA GLU A 137 3.89 -7.79 -14.02
C GLU A 137 4.68 -7.42 -12.76
N CYS A 138 4.68 -6.13 -12.38
CA CYS A 138 5.52 -5.58 -11.31
C CYS A 138 4.75 -5.25 -10.01
N VAL A 139 3.42 -5.44 -9.98
CA VAL A 139 2.52 -5.02 -8.88
C VAL A 139 3.07 -5.38 -7.50
N VAL A 140 3.46 -6.65 -7.31
CA VAL A 140 3.91 -7.16 -6.00
C VAL A 140 5.17 -6.43 -5.52
N LEU A 141 6.11 -6.15 -6.43
CA LEU A 141 7.33 -5.43 -6.10
C LEU A 141 7.07 -3.97 -5.73
N ILE A 142 6.15 -3.33 -6.45
CA ILE A 142 5.74 -1.94 -6.16
C ILE A 142 5.05 -1.89 -4.79
N CYS A 143 4.18 -2.84 -4.47
CA CYS A 143 3.58 -2.97 -3.15
C CYS A 143 4.61 -3.19 -2.06
N LEU A 144 5.60 -4.05 -2.29
CA LEU A 144 6.69 -4.25 -1.33
C LEU A 144 7.52 -2.97 -1.12
N ASN A 145 7.80 -2.19 -2.15
CA ASN A 145 8.44 -0.86 -2.00
C ASN A 145 7.62 0.08 -1.11
N VAL A 146 6.29 0.10 -1.29
CA VAL A 146 5.41 0.88 -0.40
C VAL A 146 5.51 0.36 1.02
N VAL A 147 5.26 -0.93 1.25
CA VAL A 147 5.27 -1.54 2.60
C VAL A 147 6.59 -1.28 3.31
N LEU A 148 7.72 -1.55 2.66
CA LEU A 148 9.05 -1.30 3.21
C LEU A 148 9.26 0.18 3.54
N GLY A 149 8.82 1.09 2.67
CA GLY A 149 8.88 2.53 2.93
C GLY A 149 8.02 2.94 4.13
N LEU A 150 6.79 2.43 4.24
CA LEU A 150 5.89 2.73 5.36
C LEU A 150 6.44 2.19 6.68
N SER A 151 6.92 0.93 6.70
CA SER A 151 7.55 0.32 7.87
C SER A 151 8.81 1.06 8.30
N SER A 152 9.65 1.45 7.35
CA SER A 152 10.88 2.19 7.63
C SER A 152 10.60 3.58 8.23
N VAL A 153 9.50 4.23 7.83
CA VAL A 153 9.04 5.48 8.48
C VAL A 153 8.51 5.19 9.89
N LEU A 154 7.75 4.10 10.09
CA LEU A 154 7.28 3.72 11.42
C LEU A 154 8.42 3.49 12.41
N THR A 155 9.53 2.87 11.98
CA THR A 155 10.70 2.64 12.83
C THR A 155 11.48 3.91 13.19
N GLU A 156 11.31 5.00 12.44
CA GLU A 156 11.94 6.30 12.75
C GLU A 156 11.13 7.15 13.72
N ILE A 157 9.87 6.80 13.95
CA ILE A 157 9.00 7.54 14.86
C ILE A 157 9.31 7.06 16.28
N ASP A 158 10.09 7.83 17.03
CA ASP A 158 10.09 7.73 18.49
C ASP A 158 8.70 8.14 18.99
N ASP A 159 8.22 7.55 20.10
CA ASP A 159 6.84 7.57 20.65
C ASP A 159 6.11 8.93 20.70
N TRP A 160 6.79 10.05 20.47
CA TRP A 160 6.21 11.41 20.49
C TRP A 160 6.68 12.32 19.35
N SER A 161 7.47 11.79 18.41
CA SER A 161 8.01 12.57 17.31
C SER A 161 7.00 12.70 16.17
N ARG A 162 6.75 13.94 15.74
CA ARG A 162 5.86 14.22 14.61
C ARG A 162 6.66 14.12 13.31
N LEU A 163 6.11 13.38 12.34
CA LEU A 163 6.68 13.31 11.00
C LEU A 163 6.75 14.70 10.33
N SER A 164 7.83 14.94 9.59
CA SER A 164 7.95 16.17 8.80
C SER A 164 6.88 16.23 7.70
N PRO A 165 6.41 17.43 7.30
CA PRO A 165 5.40 17.57 6.26
C PRO A 165 5.78 16.88 4.93
N ILE A 166 7.07 16.92 4.57
CA ILE A 166 7.59 16.29 3.36
C ILE A 166 7.45 14.77 3.44
N VAL A 167 7.83 14.18 4.58
CA VAL A 167 7.70 12.73 4.78
C VAL A 167 6.22 12.33 4.78
N MET A 168 5.35 13.14 5.39
CA MET A 168 3.90 12.90 5.39
C MET A 168 3.30 12.92 3.98
N GLU A 169 3.70 13.87 3.13
CA GLU A 169 3.24 13.94 1.73
C GLU A 169 3.66 12.68 0.96
N GLN A 170 4.93 12.28 1.05
CA GLN A 170 5.44 11.04 0.44
C GLN A 170 4.71 9.80 0.97
N TYR A 171 4.36 9.80 2.26
CA TYR A 171 3.60 8.73 2.89
C TYR A 171 2.19 8.60 2.29
N GLN A 172 1.50 9.72 2.12
CA GLN A 172 0.16 9.77 1.53
C GLN A 172 0.17 9.42 0.04
N GLU A 173 1.19 9.84 -0.72
CA GLU A 173 1.41 9.40 -2.10
C GLU A 173 1.60 7.88 -2.18
N ALA A 174 2.38 7.30 -1.27
CA ALA A 174 2.61 5.86 -1.22
C ALA A 174 1.33 5.08 -0.88
N LEU A 175 0.51 5.57 0.06
CA LEU A 175 -0.81 4.99 0.34
C LEU A 175 -1.75 5.09 -0.87
N SER A 176 -1.72 6.20 -1.60
CA SER A 176 -2.51 6.37 -2.83
C SER A 176 -2.09 5.39 -3.92
N CYS A 177 -0.78 5.13 -4.04
CA CYS A 177 -0.24 4.10 -4.92
C CYS A 177 -0.74 2.70 -4.52
N MET A 178 -0.66 2.36 -3.22
CA MET A 178 -1.14 1.07 -2.71
C MET A 178 -2.65 0.88 -2.94
N TYR A 179 -3.46 1.91 -2.68
CA TYR A 179 -4.89 1.91 -2.96
C TYR A 179 -5.19 1.53 -4.41
N TYR A 180 -4.51 2.18 -5.37
CA TYR A 180 -4.71 1.90 -6.79
C TYR A 180 -4.30 0.47 -7.15
N LEU A 181 -3.16 0.00 -6.65
CA LEU A 181 -2.64 -1.34 -6.95
C LEU A 181 -3.58 -2.44 -6.46
N LEU A 182 -4.09 -2.32 -5.22
CA LEU A 182 -5.04 -3.27 -4.65
C LEU A 182 -6.38 -3.26 -5.40
N GLN A 183 -6.87 -2.07 -5.78
CA GLN A 183 -8.15 -1.92 -6.48
C GLN A 183 -8.10 -2.49 -7.91
N GLN A 184 -7.02 -2.25 -8.65
CA GLN A 184 -6.92 -2.62 -10.07
C GLN A 184 -6.42 -4.05 -10.28
N PHE A 185 -5.61 -4.58 -9.36
CA PHE A 185 -4.96 -5.89 -9.52
C PHE A 185 -5.22 -6.85 -8.34
N PRO A 186 -6.48 -7.03 -7.88
CA PRO A 186 -6.78 -7.82 -6.69
C PRO A 186 -6.31 -9.29 -6.81
N LEU A 187 -6.37 -9.86 -8.02
CA LEU A 187 -5.96 -11.24 -8.29
C LEU A 187 -4.46 -11.51 -8.02
N LYS A 188 -3.61 -10.48 -7.98
CA LYS A 188 -2.18 -10.63 -7.67
C LYS A 188 -1.92 -10.91 -6.18
N PHE A 189 -2.91 -10.63 -5.34
CA PHE A 189 -2.80 -10.73 -3.88
C PHE A 189 -3.65 -11.86 -3.30
N PHE A 190 -4.49 -12.49 -4.12
CA PHE A 190 -5.38 -13.59 -3.74
C PHE A 190 -4.70 -14.95 -3.97
N GLY A 191 -4.44 -15.72 -2.90
CA GLY A 191 -3.87 -17.07 -2.98
C GLY A 191 -3.03 -17.48 -1.76
N VAL A 192 -2.87 -18.79 -1.56
CA VAL A 192 -2.29 -19.43 -0.35
C VAL A 192 -0.83 -19.04 -0.06
N ASP A 193 -0.09 -18.51 -1.04
CA ASP A 193 1.32 -18.13 -0.93
C ASP A 193 1.56 -16.60 -0.79
N SER A 194 0.50 -15.79 -0.71
CA SER A 194 0.56 -14.32 -0.69
C SER A 194 0.83 -13.77 0.72
N ASN A 195 2.06 -13.92 1.22
CA ASN A 195 2.51 -13.21 2.44
C ASN A 195 2.50 -11.67 2.32
N VAL A 196 2.31 -11.17 1.11
CA VAL A 196 2.30 -9.74 0.80
C VAL A 196 1.05 -9.08 1.38
N LEU A 197 -0.14 -9.69 1.21
CA LEU A 197 -1.39 -9.14 1.75
C LEU A 197 -1.36 -9.10 3.27
N GLU A 198 -0.88 -10.18 3.90
CA GLU A 198 -0.66 -10.25 5.36
C GLU A 198 0.20 -9.07 5.83
N ARG A 199 1.31 -8.80 5.15
CA ARG A 199 2.23 -7.72 5.53
C ARG A 199 1.65 -6.33 5.28
N ILE A 200 0.86 -6.17 4.23
CA ILE A 200 0.10 -4.93 3.97
C ILE A 200 -0.84 -4.66 5.14
N LEU A 201 -1.64 -5.66 5.53
CA LEU A 201 -2.56 -5.56 6.67
C LEU A 201 -1.80 -5.25 7.96
N PHE A 202 -0.74 -6.00 8.28
CA PHE A 202 0.08 -5.76 9.48
C PHE A 202 0.65 -4.34 9.53
N THR A 203 1.14 -3.83 8.39
CA THR A 203 1.66 -2.47 8.31
C THR A 203 0.54 -1.46 8.55
N PHE A 204 -0.64 -1.62 7.94
CA PHE A 204 -1.77 -0.72 8.17
C PHE A 204 -2.26 -0.71 9.61
N LEU A 205 -2.36 -1.88 10.24
CA LEU A 205 -2.72 -1.99 11.66
C LEU A 205 -1.69 -1.27 12.54
N SER A 206 -0.40 -1.44 12.26
CA SER A 206 0.68 -0.76 12.99
C SER A 206 0.58 0.77 12.89
N ILE A 207 0.22 1.29 11.70
CA ILE A 207 0.02 2.73 11.50
C ILE A 207 -1.22 3.22 12.25
N LEU A 208 -2.33 2.48 12.17
CA LEU A 208 -3.57 2.83 12.85
C LEU A 208 -3.41 2.82 14.37
N LYS A 209 -2.50 2.00 14.93
CA LYS A 209 -2.15 2.03 16.36
C LYS A 209 -1.29 3.23 16.76
N SER A 210 -0.58 3.86 15.83
CA SER A 210 0.33 4.96 16.13
C SER A 210 -0.41 6.29 16.27
N GLU A 211 -0.11 7.02 17.33
CA GLU A 211 -0.67 8.35 17.60
C GLU A 211 0.06 9.49 16.86
N SER A 212 1.18 9.18 16.18
CA SER A 212 2.06 10.17 15.55
C SER A 212 1.59 10.66 14.17
N PHE A 213 0.53 10.04 13.62
CA PHE A 213 0.02 10.34 12.29
C PHE A 213 -1.11 11.37 12.28
N SER A 214 -1.21 12.11 11.17
CA SER A 214 -2.32 13.06 10.98
C SER A 214 -3.65 12.32 10.77
N ARG A 215 -4.76 12.99 11.08
CA ARG A 215 -6.10 12.46 10.81
C ARG A 215 -6.29 12.07 9.34
N ASP A 216 -5.84 12.91 8.42
CA ASP A 216 -5.98 12.66 6.99
C ASP A 216 -5.16 11.44 6.55
N CYS A 217 -4.00 11.21 7.17
CA CYS A 217 -3.21 10.00 6.96
C CYS A 217 -3.92 8.76 7.52
N LEU A 218 -4.43 8.81 8.75
CA LEU A 218 -5.16 7.68 9.34
C LEU A 218 -6.42 7.33 8.52
N VAL A 219 -7.13 8.34 7.99
CA VAL A 219 -8.25 8.13 7.07
C VAL A 219 -7.77 7.46 5.77
N ALA A 220 -6.68 7.92 5.17
CA ALA A 220 -6.11 7.30 3.96
C ALA A 220 -5.68 5.84 4.19
N VAL A 221 -5.14 5.52 5.38
CA VAL A 221 -4.86 4.14 5.77
C VAL A 221 -6.15 3.35 5.91
N GLY A 222 -7.20 3.90 6.53
CA GLY A 222 -8.52 3.25 6.62
C GLY A 222 -9.15 2.95 5.26
N VAL A 223 -9.08 3.90 4.31
CA VAL A 223 -9.46 3.71 2.90
C VAL A 223 -8.72 2.52 2.30
N THR A 224 -7.39 2.52 2.41
CA THR A 224 -6.53 1.51 1.79
C THR A 224 -6.68 0.14 2.45
N PHE A 225 -6.88 0.10 3.78
CA PHE A 225 -7.19 -1.10 4.54
C PHE A 225 -8.50 -1.74 4.09
N CYS A 226 -9.54 -0.93 3.86
CA CYS A 226 -10.81 -1.44 3.34
C CYS A 226 -10.65 -2.07 1.94
N VAL A 227 -9.87 -1.45 1.05
CA VAL A 227 -9.56 -2.03 -0.25
C VAL A 227 -8.76 -3.34 -0.10
N ALA A 228 -7.84 -3.43 0.85
CA ALA A 228 -7.12 -4.67 1.14
C ALA A 228 -8.07 -5.79 1.60
N LEU A 229 -9.11 -5.48 2.38
CA LEU A 229 -10.15 -6.46 2.73
C LEU A 229 -11.00 -6.85 1.52
N GLN A 230 -11.32 -5.91 0.62
CA GLN A 230 -12.06 -6.19 -0.63
C GLN A 230 -11.32 -7.14 -1.57
N VAL A 231 -10.01 -7.32 -1.42
CA VAL A 231 -9.23 -8.32 -2.18
C VAL A 231 -9.60 -9.75 -1.77
N CYS A 232 -9.92 -10.01 -0.51
CA CYS A 232 -10.18 -11.36 0.01
C CYS A 232 -11.65 -11.61 0.41
N LEU A 233 -12.45 -10.56 0.57
CA LEU A 233 -13.85 -10.65 1.01
C LEU A 233 -14.81 -10.34 -0.13
N SER A 234 -15.89 -11.13 -0.23
CA SER A 234 -17.05 -10.77 -1.05
C SER A 234 -17.78 -9.55 -0.46
N PRO A 235 -18.65 -8.87 -1.22
CA PRO A 235 -19.52 -7.80 -0.70
C PRO A 235 -20.25 -8.17 0.59
N GLU A 236 -20.83 -9.37 0.67
CA GLU A 236 -21.55 -9.85 1.84
C GLU A 236 -20.62 -10.14 3.02
N ASP A 237 -19.46 -10.78 2.76
CA ASP A 237 -18.45 -11.03 3.79
C ASP A 237 -17.92 -9.72 4.39
N LEU A 238 -17.67 -8.73 3.53
CA LEU A 238 -17.16 -7.42 3.93
C LEU A 238 -18.17 -6.65 4.78
N GLU A 239 -19.45 -6.68 4.42
CA GLU A 239 -20.46 -6.01 5.23
C GLU A 239 -20.61 -6.67 6.61
N LEU A 240 -20.62 -8.01 6.67
CA LEU A 240 -20.67 -8.73 7.95
C LEU A 240 -19.45 -8.36 8.82
N PHE A 241 -18.26 -8.31 8.21
CA PHE A 241 -17.04 -7.88 8.89
C PHE A 241 -17.13 -6.46 9.43
N ILE A 242 -17.62 -5.51 8.63
CA ILE A 242 -17.78 -4.12 9.06
C ILE A 242 -18.78 -4.02 10.22
N MET A 243 -19.90 -4.73 10.14
CA MET A 243 -20.93 -4.63 11.15
C MET A 243 -20.52 -5.25 12.50
N GLU A 244 -20.01 -6.49 12.48
CA GLU A 244 -19.64 -7.18 13.71
C GLU A 244 -18.36 -6.58 14.32
N GLU A 245 -17.31 -6.35 13.53
CA GLU A 245 -16.00 -5.96 14.08
C GLU A 245 -15.83 -4.43 14.20
N ILE A 246 -16.15 -3.70 13.14
CA ILE A 246 -15.89 -2.24 13.11
C ILE A 246 -16.95 -1.48 13.92
N PHE A 247 -18.22 -1.88 13.82
CA PHE A 247 -19.32 -1.27 14.57
C PHE A 247 -19.66 -1.98 15.90
N ASN A 248 -19.02 -3.12 16.21
CA ASN A 248 -19.25 -3.91 17.44
C ASN A 248 -20.72 -4.36 17.61
N GLU A 249 -21.41 -4.69 16.51
CA GLU A 249 -22.78 -5.20 16.53
C GLU A 249 -22.80 -6.74 16.67
N ASN A 250 -22.66 -7.24 17.91
CA ASN A 250 -22.50 -8.68 18.21
C ASN A 250 -23.78 -9.54 18.08
N PHE A 251 -24.92 -8.96 17.67
CA PHE A 251 -26.21 -9.65 17.62
C PHE A 251 -26.68 -9.95 16.19
N ILE A 252 -25.77 -9.88 15.22
CA ILE A 252 -26.09 -10.11 13.82
C ILE A 252 -26.11 -11.60 13.55
N VAL A 253 -27.19 -12.08 12.92
CA VAL A 253 -27.29 -13.45 12.45
C VAL A 253 -27.26 -13.42 10.93
N CYS A 254 -26.13 -13.83 10.36
CA CYS A 254 -26.04 -14.14 8.94
C CYS A 254 -26.48 -15.60 8.73
N PRO A 255 -27.60 -15.87 8.04
CA PRO A 255 -28.06 -17.23 7.81
C PRO A 255 -27.21 -18.01 6.78
N LYS A 256 -26.27 -17.34 6.09
CA LYS A 256 -25.51 -17.91 4.98
C LYS A 256 -24.13 -18.46 5.37
N PHE A 257 -23.46 -17.86 6.33
CA PHE A 257 -22.10 -18.21 6.77
C PHE A 257 -21.82 -17.57 8.13
N ALA A 258 -20.89 -18.15 8.90
CA ALA A 258 -20.51 -17.64 10.22
C ALA A 258 -19.45 -16.53 10.08
N PHE A 259 -19.38 -15.63 11.06
CA PHE A 259 -18.32 -14.61 11.11
C PHE A 259 -16.91 -15.22 11.17
N ALA A 260 -16.75 -16.37 11.83
CA ALA A 260 -15.50 -17.12 11.83
C ALA A 260 -15.04 -17.48 10.40
N ASP A 261 -15.96 -17.91 9.54
CA ASP A 261 -15.68 -18.25 8.14
C ASP A 261 -15.21 -17.02 7.34
N VAL A 262 -15.70 -15.83 7.68
CA VAL A 262 -15.26 -14.56 7.08
C VAL A 262 -13.84 -14.23 7.50
N VAL A 263 -13.53 -14.35 8.78
CA VAL A 263 -12.19 -14.06 9.33
C VAL A 263 -11.15 -15.03 8.77
N GLU A 264 -11.50 -16.31 8.59
CA GLU A 264 -10.62 -17.31 7.97
C GLU A 264 -10.22 -16.99 6.52
N LYS A 265 -11.06 -16.25 5.77
CA LYS A 265 -10.72 -15.79 4.41
C LYS A 265 -9.63 -14.71 4.41
N ILE A 266 -9.46 -14.00 5.53
CA ILE A 266 -8.43 -12.97 5.67
C ILE A 266 -7.13 -13.66 6.04
N SER A 267 -6.20 -13.74 5.07
CA SER A 267 -4.88 -14.34 5.27
C SER A 267 -4.00 -13.48 6.19
N PHE A 268 -4.21 -13.61 7.51
CA PHE A 268 -3.49 -12.89 8.56
C PHE A 268 -3.15 -13.87 9.69
N LYS A 269 -1.87 -14.14 9.97
CA LYS A 269 -1.48 -15.15 10.98
C LYS A 269 -1.73 -14.71 12.42
N GLY A 270 -1.86 -13.41 12.66
CA GLY A 270 -2.21 -12.86 13.98
C GLY A 270 -3.72 -12.88 14.24
N ASN A 271 -4.12 -12.41 15.41
CA ASN A 271 -5.54 -12.17 15.68
C ASN A 271 -5.92 -10.76 15.20
N LEU A 272 -6.54 -10.67 14.03
CA LEU A 272 -6.97 -9.39 13.44
C LEU A 272 -7.96 -8.65 14.35
N ILE A 273 -8.87 -9.37 15.01
CA ILE A 273 -9.88 -8.82 15.91
C ILE A 273 -9.21 -8.17 17.12
N ASP A 274 -8.25 -8.86 17.74
CA ASP A 274 -7.51 -8.31 18.88
C ASP A 274 -6.76 -7.04 18.47
N GLU A 275 -6.17 -7.01 17.27
CA GLU A 275 -5.47 -5.82 16.76
C GLU A 275 -6.41 -4.61 16.62
N LEU A 276 -7.61 -4.79 16.07
CA LEU A 276 -8.62 -3.75 15.86
C LEU A 276 -9.24 -3.27 17.17
N SER A 277 -9.45 -4.17 18.13
CA SER A 277 -10.00 -3.84 19.45
C SER A 277 -9.09 -2.89 20.25
N ASN A 278 -7.79 -2.89 19.97
CA ASN A 278 -6.80 -2.07 20.67
C ASN A 278 -6.63 -0.65 20.11
N PHE A 279 -7.43 -0.23 19.12
CA PHE A 279 -7.30 1.09 18.53
C PHE A 279 -7.83 2.21 19.42
N SER A 280 -7.12 3.35 19.42
CA SER A 280 -7.58 4.60 20.02
C SER A 280 -8.92 5.06 19.41
N SER A 281 -9.68 5.86 20.15
CA SER A 281 -10.94 6.43 19.64
C SER A 281 -10.74 7.24 18.35
N LEU A 282 -9.61 7.93 18.22
CA LEU A 282 -9.26 8.69 17.02
C LEU A 282 -9.01 7.77 15.82
N SER A 283 -8.23 6.70 16.03
CA SER A 283 -7.92 5.72 14.99
C SER A 283 -9.16 4.98 14.52
N ARG A 284 -10.03 4.56 15.46
CA ARG A 284 -11.34 3.95 15.14
C ARG A 284 -12.19 4.89 14.29
N LEU A 285 -12.30 6.16 14.67
CA LEU A 285 -13.08 7.15 13.92
C LEU A 285 -12.51 7.36 12.50
N CYS A 286 -11.19 7.46 12.36
CA CYS A 286 -10.54 7.63 11.07
C CYS A 286 -10.69 6.39 10.18
N LEU A 287 -10.60 5.19 10.77
CA LEU A 287 -10.84 3.92 10.09
C LEU A 287 -12.27 3.85 9.55
N VAL A 288 -13.27 4.11 10.39
CA VAL A 288 -14.69 4.15 9.99
C VAL A 288 -14.90 5.15 8.85
N ARG A 289 -14.36 6.37 8.98
CA ARG A 289 -14.45 7.38 7.93
C ARG A 289 -13.81 6.91 6.62
N GLY A 290 -12.65 6.24 6.70
CA GLY A 290 -11.96 5.70 5.52
C GLY A 290 -12.76 4.58 4.83
N ILE A 291 -13.32 3.66 5.61
CA ILE A 291 -14.19 2.59 5.10
C ILE A 291 -15.40 3.18 4.37
N LEU A 292 -16.08 4.16 4.98
CA LEU A 292 -17.27 4.80 4.40
C LEU A 292 -16.99 5.60 3.11
N ILE A 293 -15.75 5.98 2.84
CA ILE A 293 -15.35 6.62 1.57
C ILE A 293 -15.32 5.60 0.42
N VAL A 294 -14.92 4.36 0.70
CA VAL A 294 -14.64 3.33 -0.32
C VAL A 294 -15.80 2.38 -0.52
N VAL A 295 -16.48 2.00 0.56
CA VAL A 295 -17.54 0.99 0.50
C VAL A 295 -18.77 1.56 -0.20
N SER A 296 -19.22 0.86 -1.25
CA SER A 296 -20.42 1.29 -1.98
C SER A 296 -21.66 1.24 -1.08
N ARG A 297 -22.61 2.14 -1.33
CA ARG A 297 -23.91 2.11 -0.63
C ARG A 297 -24.66 0.79 -0.78
N ILE A 298 -24.41 0.07 -1.88
CA ILE A 298 -25.02 -1.25 -2.12
C ILE A 298 -24.52 -2.25 -1.07
N VAL A 299 -23.22 -2.25 -0.79
CA VAL A 299 -22.60 -3.13 0.20
C VAL A 299 -23.11 -2.81 1.60
N LEU A 300 -23.25 -1.53 1.97
CA LEU A 300 -23.73 -1.09 3.29
C LEU A 300 -25.25 -1.29 3.52
N HIS A 301 -25.97 -1.63 2.45
CA HIS A 301 -27.42 -1.85 2.45
C HIS A 301 -27.79 -3.33 2.31
N ILE A 302 -26.80 -4.23 2.30
CA ILE A 302 -27.09 -5.66 2.30
C ILE A 302 -27.77 -5.94 3.66
N GLY A 303 -28.99 -6.49 3.61
CA GLY A 303 -29.82 -6.58 4.80
C GLY A 303 -29.43 -7.79 5.64
N PHE A 304 -28.95 -7.57 6.86
CA PHE A 304 -28.80 -8.63 7.85
C PHE A 304 -29.94 -8.61 8.87
N VAL A 305 -30.30 -9.79 9.37
CA VAL A 305 -31.30 -9.97 10.43
C VAL A 305 -30.57 -9.91 11.77
N VAL A 306 -31.02 -9.04 12.66
CA VAL A 306 -30.52 -8.97 14.04
C VAL A 306 -31.34 -9.93 14.90
N SER A 307 -30.69 -10.81 15.66
CA SER A 307 -31.42 -11.66 16.62
C SER A 307 -31.86 -10.82 17.82
N ASN A 308 -33.16 -10.65 17.98
CA ASN A 308 -33.76 -9.95 19.11
C ASN A 308 -33.93 -10.91 20.29
N ASP A 309 -32.85 -11.45 20.85
CA ASP A 309 -32.93 -12.38 21.99
C ASP A 309 -32.86 -11.69 23.36
N ASN A 310 -32.96 -10.37 23.42
CA ASN A 310 -33.06 -9.64 24.68
C ASN A 310 -34.17 -8.59 24.62
N PHE A 311 -35.44 -9.01 24.69
CA PHE A 311 -36.47 -8.29 25.46
C PHE A 311 -37.65 -9.23 25.70
N GLY A 312 -37.90 -9.54 26.98
CA GLY A 312 -39.13 -10.20 27.40
C GLY A 312 -40.35 -9.37 26.98
N SER A 313 -41.31 -10.04 26.36
CA SER A 313 -42.69 -9.62 26.08
C SER A 313 -42.87 -8.20 25.52
N VAL A 314 -43.15 -8.12 24.22
CA VAL A 314 -44.43 -7.63 23.66
C VAL A 314 -44.39 -7.95 22.16
N MET A 315 -45.49 -8.49 21.64
CA MET A 315 -45.67 -8.74 20.21
C MET A 315 -45.49 -7.43 19.42
N ASP A 316 -44.44 -7.35 18.61
CA ASP A 316 -44.48 -6.54 17.40
C ASP A 316 -43.78 -7.29 16.26
N SER A 317 -44.53 -7.59 15.21
CA SER A 317 -44.05 -8.29 14.03
C SER A 317 -43.41 -7.28 13.09
N GLY A 318 -42.16 -6.91 13.38
CA GLY A 318 -41.32 -6.10 12.52
C GLY A 318 -40.03 -6.85 12.20
N ASP A 319 -39.86 -7.27 10.95
CA ASP A 319 -38.60 -7.77 10.39
C ASP A 319 -37.54 -6.66 10.50
N SER A 320 -36.81 -6.61 11.61
CA SER A 320 -35.83 -5.56 11.91
C SER A 320 -34.53 -5.82 11.18
N ARG A 321 -34.56 -5.69 9.85
CA ARG A 321 -33.36 -5.59 9.03
C ARG A 321 -32.62 -4.30 9.36
N LYS A 322 -31.45 -4.41 10.00
CA LYS A 322 -30.53 -3.29 10.16
C LYS A 322 -29.68 -3.22 8.89
N SER A 323 -29.62 -2.02 8.30
CA SER A 323 -28.69 -1.63 7.24
C SER A 323 -28.03 -0.33 7.69
N ILE A 324 -26.78 -0.08 7.33
CA ILE A 324 -26.11 1.19 7.67
C ILE A 324 -26.77 2.29 6.84
N LYS A 325 -27.74 3.00 7.44
CA LYS A 325 -28.37 4.17 6.82
C LYS A 325 -27.41 5.36 6.94
N ASN A 326 -26.79 5.72 5.82
CA ASN A 326 -26.10 7.00 5.69
C ASN A 326 -27.15 8.11 5.57
N ASP A 327 -27.54 8.71 6.71
CA ASP A 327 -28.28 9.97 6.67
C ASP A 327 -27.33 11.09 6.18
N PRO A 328 -27.70 11.81 5.11
CA PRO A 328 -26.88 12.91 4.60
C PRO A 328 -26.92 14.07 5.62
N LEU A 329 -25.73 14.49 6.08
CA LEU A 329 -25.53 15.82 6.67
C LEU A 329 -25.30 16.84 5.57
#